data_AF-A0A926BQK7-F1
#
_entry.id   AF-A0A926BQK7-F1
#
_cell.length_a   1.000
_cell.length_b   1.000
_cell.length_c   1.000
_cell.angle_alpha   90.00
_cell.angle_beta   90.00
_cell.angle_gamma   90.00
#
_symmetry.space_group_name_H-M   'P 1'
#
loop_
_entity.id
_entity.type
_entity.pdbx_description
1 polymer ?
#
loop_
_entity_poly.entity_id
_entity_poly.type
_entity_poly.pdbx_seq_one_letter_code
_entity_poly.pdbx_strand_id
1 'polypeptide(L)'
;MNHHRFLVGAFGVLAACAAIFPAPVRAQESLSMPVKWSASGMLIEACTCAVPCSCNFGEPPSPHHYCHAVYAYRLDKAKWGNIDLSGLIIAGADAGSGGEAYLDERATPAQRTALKSLTRAVWGQGGPGNAPDMPFVFAKITPKVTASEIAVTIGNVGGFSAKPITGRDGKTPVVVENNTVWPIARAFKGKTVSLSARSKAIGNIKTSGTNANYGAFSFAGNGAPVAKIKAKAKAAGGNCCTPQKAK
;
A
#
# COMPACT_ATOMS: atom_id res chain seq x y z
N MET A 1 23.07 74.04 -64.62
CA MET A 1 23.91 74.99 -63.85
C MET A 1 23.23 75.25 -62.52
N ASN A 2 24.01 75.19 -61.44
CA ASN A 2 23.60 74.97 -60.05
C ASN A 2 22.69 76.05 -59.45
N HIS A 3 21.69 75.61 -58.69
CA HIS A 3 21.00 76.40 -57.69
C HIS A 3 21.29 75.86 -56.27
N HIS A 4 21.71 76.81 -55.42
CA HIS A 4 21.36 77.00 -54.00
C HIS A 4 21.52 75.84 -52.99
N ARG A 5 22.50 75.94 -52.08
CA ARG A 5 22.46 76.56 -50.73
C ARG A 5 22.09 75.57 -49.62
N PHE A 6 23.06 75.37 -48.71
CA PHE A 6 22.98 75.25 -47.24
C PHE A 6 21.71 74.69 -46.59
N LEU A 7 21.85 73.67 -45.73
CA LEU A 7 21.56 73.77 -44.28
C LEU A 7 21.87 72.48 -43.50
N VAL A 8 22.66 72.68 -42.44
CA VAL A 8 22.72 72.06 -41.11
C VAL A 8 21.63 71.03 -40.74
N GLY A 9 22.04 69.90 -40.13
CA GLY A 9 21.18 69.02 -39.32
C GLY A 9 22.01 67.95 -38.63
N ALA A 10 22.42 68.16 -37.37
CA ALA A 10 21.78 67.63 -36.16
C ALA A 10 22.37 66.28 -35.71
N PHE A 11 23.18 66.34 -34.64
CA PHE A 11 23.66 65.19 -33.86
C PHE A 11 22.46 64.43 -33.27
N GLY A 12 22.20 63.23 -33.78
CA GLY A 12 21.26 62.29 -33.17
C GLY A 12 21.96 61.45 -32.09
N VAL A 13 21.66 61.73 -30.82
CA VAL A 13 21.98 60.84 -29.70
C VAL A 13 21.04 59.64 -29.77
N LEU A 14 21.56 58.46 -30.16
CA LEU A 14 20.82 57.21 -30.02
C LEU A 14 20.79 56.81 -28.53
N ALA A 15 19.63 56.97 -27.90
CA ALA A 15 19.35 56.37 -26.60
C ALA A 15 19.25 54.85 -26.75
N ALA A 16 20.17 54.11 -26.13
CA ALA A 16 20.09 52.66 -26.02
C ALA A 16 19.01 52.27 -24.99
N CYS A 17 17.87 51.78 -25.46
CA CYS A 17 16.88 51.10 -24.61
C CYS A 17 17.46 49.76 -24.13
N ALA A 18 17.94 49.72 -22.88
CA ALA A 18 18.26 48.48 -22.20
C ALA A 18 16.94 47.74 -21.86
N ALA A 19 16.62 46.70 -22.63
CA ALA A 19 15.54 45.80 -22.31
C ALA A 19 15.89 44.99 -21.05
N ILE A 20 15.25 45.31 -19.93
CA ILE A 20 15.33 44.54 -18.69
C ILE A 20 14.52 43.25 -18.93
N PHE A 21 15.20 42.16 -19.25
CA PHE A 21 14.59 40.83 -19.23
C PHE A 21 14.34 40.44 -17.77
N PRO A 22 13.09 40.18 -17.34
CA PRO A 22 12.86 39.62 -16.02
C PRO A 22 13.50 38.23 -15.97
N ALA A 23 14.43 38.03 -15.03
CA ALA A 23 15.01 36.73 -14.77
C ALA A 23 13.88 35.70 -14.53
N PRO A 24 13.99 34.46 -15.02
CA PRO A 24 13.00 33.44 -14.73
C PRO A 24 13.00 33.21 -13.21
N VAL A 25 11.89 33.57 -12.56
CA VAL A 25 11.62 33.20 -11.18
C VAL A 25 11.64 31.67 -11.14
N ARG A 26 12.74 31.12 -10.65
CA ARG A 26 12.83 29.70 -10.32
C ARG A 26 11.80 29.47 -9.22
N ALA A 27 10.66 28.88 -9.59
CA ALA A 27 9.66 28.44 -8.62
C ALA A 27 10.39 27.56 -7.60
N GLN A 28 10.49 28.07 -6.37
CA GLN A 28 11.11 27.34 -5.28
C GLN A 28 10.17 26.17 -4.99
N GLU A 29 10.59 24.96 -5.40
CA GLU A 29 9.96 23.71 -4.99
C GLU A 29 9.91 23.72 -3.47
N SER A 30 8.74 24.02 -2.91
CA SER A 30 8.53 23.93 -1.47
C SER A 30 8.77 22.48 -1.09
N LEU A 31 9.83 22.21 -0.34
CA LEU A 31 10.03 20.94 0.34
C LEU A 31 8.86 20.77 1.30
N SER A 32 7.78 20.15 0.82
CA SER A 32 6.65 19.75 1.65
C SER A 32 7.22 18.91 2.79
N MET A 33 6.91 19.27 4.03
CA MET A 33 7.25 18.46 5.19
C MET A 33 6.64 17.05 5.06
N PRO A 34 7.30 16.01 5.59
CA PRO A 34 6.74 14.66 5.61
C PRO A 34 5.40 14.65 6.36
N VAL A 35 4.43 13.91 5.82
CA VAL A 35 3.06 13.88 6.36
C VAL A 35 2.98 12.91 7.52
N LYS A 36 2.69 13.41 8.72
CA LYS A 36 2.44 12.56 9.89
C LYS A 36 1.23 11.66 9.65
N TRP A 37 1.32 10.39 10.02
CA TRP A 37 0.21 9.45 9.91
C TRP A 37 0.16 8.52 11.13
N SER A 38 -1.01 7.97 11.39
CA SER A 38 -1.21 6.91 12.37
C SER A 38 -2.38 6.04 11.97
N ALA A 39 -2.31 4.75 12.27
CA ALA A 39 -3.41 3.81 12.06
C ALA A 39 -3.42 2.76 13.16
N SER A 40 -4.58 2.50 13.72
CA SER A 40 -4.81 1.41 14.66
C SER A 40 -6.16 0.76 14.40
N GLY A 41 -6.28 -0.52 14.73
CA GLY A 41 -7.51 -1.26 14.57
C GLY A 41 -7.26 -2.76 14.55
N MET A 42 -8.04 -3.47 13.73
CA MET A 42 -8.00 -4.94 13.66
C MET A 42 -7.53 -5.42 12.30
N LEU A 43 -6.54 -6.31 12.31
CA LEU A 43 -6.15 -7.14 11.18
C LEU A 43 -6.88 -8.49 11.27
N ILE A 44 -7.43 -8.93 10.16
CA ILE A 44 -7.89 -10.30 9.93
C ILE A 44 -7.26 -10.84 8.66
N GLU A 45 -6.86 -12.09 8.67
CA GLU A 45 -6.20 -12.74 7.55
C GLU A 45 -6.54 -14.23 7.50
N ALA A 46 -6.63 -14.78 6.30
CA ALA A 46 -6.60 -16.21 6.06
C ALA A 46 -5.73 -16.52 4.85
N CYS A 47 -5.08 -17.68 4.90
CA CYS A 47 -4.29 -18.17 3.79
C CYS A 47 -4.50 -19.66 3.53
N THR A 48 -3.91 -20.15 2.44
CA THR A 48 -3.99 -21.56 2.04
C THR A 48 -3.05 -22.49 2.81
N CYS A 49 -2.26 -21.98 3.75
CA CYS A 49 -1.38 -22.82 4.56
C CYS A 49 -2.16 -23.75 5.51
N ALA A 50 -1.57 -24.91 5.82
CA ALA A 50 -2.02 -25.77 6.91
C ALA A 50 -1.99 -25.02 8.25
N VAL A 51 -2.75 -25.52 9.22
CA VAL A 51 -2.82 -24.95 10.58
C VAL A 51 -1.84 -25.69 11.51
N PRO A 52 -1.02 -24.98 12.31
CA PRO A 52 -0.78 -23.54 12.24
C PRO A 52 0.10 -23.18 11.03
N CYS A 53 -0.05 -21.96 10.49
CA CYS A 53 0.78 -21.52 9.37
C CYS A 53 2.25 -21.48 9.75
N SER A 54 3.05 -22.30 9.06
CA SER A 54 4.51 -22.42 9.21
C SER A 54 5.22 -21.07 9.06
N CYS A 55 4.71 -20.16 8.22
CA CYS A 55 5.31 -18.83 8.03
C CYS A 55 5.42 -18.03 9.33
N ASN A 56 4.48 -18.20 10.28
CA ASN A 56 4.54 -17.50 11.57
C ASN A 56 5.70 -17.97 12.46
N PHE A 57 6.43 -19.01 12.04
CA PHE A 57 7.57 -19.59 12.73
C PHE A 57 8.86 -19.48 11.90
N GLY A 58 8.86 -18.67 10.83
CA GLY A 58 10.04 -18.47 9.97
C GLY A 58 10.24 -19.53 8.89
N GLU A 59 9.29 -20.45 8.75
CA GLU A 59 9.35 -21.54 7.77
C GLU A 59 8.61 -21.18 6.47
N PRO A 60 8.95 -21.81 5.32
CA PRO A 60 8.23 -21.57 4.07
C PRO A 60 6.76 -22.01 4.18
N PRO A 61 5.89 -21.57 3.25
CA PRO A 61 4.52 -22.05 3.16
C PRO A 61 4.44 -23.59 3.14
N SER A 62 3.39 -24.12 3.76
CA SER A 62 3.11 -25.56 3.86
C SER A 62 1.61 -25.79 3.80
N PRO A 63 1.10 -26.79 3.05
CA PRO A 63 1.84 -27.91 2.45
C PRO A 63 2.43 -27.64 1.06
N HIS A 64 2.24 -26.43 0.53
CA HIS A 64 2.71 -26.04 -0.81
C HIS A 64 3.81 -24.99 -0.72
N HIS A 65 4.69 -24.90 -1.71
CA HIS A 65 5.81 -23.95 -1.74
C HIS A 65 5.40 -22.46 -1.79
N TYR A 66 4.13 -22.16 -2.03
CA TYR A 66 3.55 -20.82 -1.96
C TYR A 66 2.21 -20.87 -1.23
N CYS A 67 1.76 -19.71 -0.73
CA CYS A 67 0.42 -19.55 -0.20
C CYS A 67 -0.34 -18.46 -0.94
N HIS A 68 -1.66 -18.57 -0.90
CA HIS A 68 -2.54 -17.45 -1.24
C HIS A 68 -3.15 -16.91 0.04
N ALA A 69 -3.20 -15.60 0.18
CA ALA A 69 -3.73 -14.92 1.35
C ALA A 69 -4.83 -13.94 0.96
N VAL A 70 -5.82 -13.79 1.85
CA VAL A 70 -6.81 -12.71 1.82
C VAL A 70 -6.87 -12.09 3.20
N TYR A 71 -6.81 -10.77 3.28
CA TYR A 71 -6.73 -10.06 4.56
C TYR A 71 -7.41 -8.70 4.49
N ALA A 72 -7.74 -8.17 5.67
CA ALA A 72 -8.30 -6.84 5.84
C ALA A 72 -7.83 -6.19 7.14
N TYR A 73 -7.58 -4.89 7.05
CA TYR A 73 -7.32 -3.97 8.13
C TYR A 73 -8.55 -3.07 8.30
N ARG A 74 -9.30 -3.27 9.38
CA ARG A 74 -10.33 -2.31 9.80
C ARG A 74 -9.63 -1.17 10.53
N LEU A 75 -9.80 0.05 10.05
CA LEU A 75 -9.17 1.24 10.62
C LEU A 75 -10.07 1.81 11.73
N ASP A 76 -9.82 1.47 12.99
CA ASP A 76 -10.62 1.97 14.11
C ASP A 76 -10.29 3.44 14.41
N LYS A 77 -9.00 3.79 14.35
CA LYS A 77 -8.51 5.18 14.35
C LYS A 77 -7.42 5.32 13.31
N ALA A 78 -7.60 6.19 12.32
CA ALA A 78 -6.59 6.41 11.30
C ALA A 78 -6.59 7.84 10.75
N LYS A 79 -5.41 8.37 10.47
CA LYS A 79 -5.23 9.67 9.84
C LYS A 79 -4.02 9.72 8.94
N TRP A 80 -4.10 10.55 7.91
CA TRP A 80 -2.97 10.96 7.07
C TRP A 80 -2.92 12.49 7.03
N GLY A 81 -1.99 13.08 7.77
CA GLY A 81 -2.00 14.51 8.08
C GLY A 81 -3.28 14.88 8.83
N ASN A 82 -4.08 15.76 8.22
CA ASN A 82 -5.36 16.22 8.76
C ASN A 82 -6.57 15.45 8.20
N ILE A 83 -6.35 14.47 7.31
CA ILE A 83 -7.42 13.67 6.71
C ILE A 83 -7.72 12.48 7.63
N ASP A 84 -8.93 12.46 8.19
CA ASP A 84 -9.45 11.32 8.95
C ASP A 84 -9.84 10.18 8.00
N LEU A 85 -9.39 8.98 8.34
CA LEU A 85 -9.62 7.73 7.62
C LEU A 85 -10.23 6.65 8.53
N SER A 86 -10.64 7.04 9.75
CA SER A 86 -11.27 6.14 10.71
C SER A 86 -12.59 5.59 10.17
N GLY A 87 -12.88 4.33 10.47
CA GLY A 87 -14.05 3.59 9.97
C GLY A 87 -13.91 3.01 8.56
N LEU A 88 -12.87 3.40 7.80
CA LEU A 88 -12.56 2.82 6.49
C LEU A 88 -11.80 1.50 6.62
N ILE A 89 -11.74 0.76 5.52
CA ILE A 89 -11.12 -0.56 5.47
C ILE A 89 -10.09 -0.61 4.32
N ILE A 90 -8.99 -1.31 4.58
CA ILE A 90 -7.99 -1.67 3.58
C ILE A 90 -7.98 -3.19 3.52
N ALA A 91 -8.02 -3.78 2.35
CA ALA A 91 -7.92 -5.22 2.16
C ALA A 91 -6.93 -5.56 1.05
N GLY A 92 -6.53 -6.81 1.01
CA GLY A 92 -5.68 -7.31 -0.06
C GLY A 92 -5.87 -8.80 -0.25
N ALA A 93 -5.49 -9.24 -1.45
CA ALA A 93 -5.37 -10.64 -1.77
C ALA A 93 -4.05 -10.87 -2.50
N ASP A 94 -3.30 -11.87 -2.05
CA ASP A 94 -1.98 -12.21 -2.58
C ASP A 94 -1.93 -13.67 -3.02
N ALA A 95 -1.13 -13.91 -4.05
CA ALA A 95 -0.86 -15.20 -4.65
C ALA A 95 0.61 -15.27 -5.09
N GLY A 96 1.10 -16.47 -5.40
CA GLY A 96 2.41 -16.64 -6.04
C GLY A 96 2.53 -15.90 -7.39
N SER A 97 1.41 -15.58 -8.05
CA SER A 97 1.35 -14.84 -9.31
C SER A 97 1.29 -13.32 -9.19
N GLY A 98 1.12 -12.78 -7.98
CA GLY A 98 0.92 -11.35 -7.73
C GLY A 98 -0.16 -11.07 -6.68
N GLY A 99 -0.53 -9.81 -6.53
CA GLY A 99 -1.54 -9.39 -5.56
C GLY A 99 -2.36 -8.20 -6.04
N GLU A 100 -3.46 -7.92 -5.34
CA GLU A 100 -4.33 -6.78 -5.58
C GLU A 100 -4.77 -6.16 -4.25
N ALA A 101 -4.73 -4.83 -4.17
CA ALA A 101 -5.22 -4.10 -3.01
C ALA A 101 -6.64 -3.62 -3.26
N TYR A 102 -7.47 -3.77 -2.22
CA TYR A 102 -8.83 -3.30 -2.22
C TYR A 102 -9.00 -2.21 -1.17
N LEU A 103 -9.46 -1.05 -1.61
CA LEU A 103 -9.70 0.11 -0.77
C LEU A 103 -11.20 0.34 -0.63
N ASP A 104 -11.64 0.74 0.54
CA ASP A 104 -13.05 0.97 0.82
C ASP A 104 -13.68 2.01 -0.11
N GLU A 105 -14.69 1.62 -0.87
CA GLU A 105 -15.38 2.49 -1.82
C GLU A 105 -16.09 3.68 -1.15
N ARG A 106 -16.37 3.59 0.16
CA ARG A 106 -16.97 4.66 0.97
C ARG A 106 -16.06 5.88 1.12
N ALA A 107 -14.76 5.77 0.79
CA ALA A 107 -13.83 6.87 0.87
C ALA A 107 -14.22 8.04 -0.08
N THR A 108 -14.31 9.24 0.49
CA THR A 108 -14.52 10.49 -0.27
C THR A 108 -13.34 10.78 -1.20
N PRO A 109 -13.49 11.63 -2.23
CA PRO A 109 -12.40 11.96 -3.15
C PRO A 109 -11.09 12.40 -2.46
N ALA A 110 -11.18 13.19 -1.39
CA ALA A 110 -10.02 13.59 -0.59
C ALA A 110 -9.40 12.41 0.17
N GLN A 111 -10.24 11.56 0.78
CA GLN A 111 -9.79 10.37 1.51
C GLN A 111 -9.14 9.34 0.58
N ARG A 112 -9.56 9.21 -0.67
CA ARG A 112 -9.01 8.20 -1.60
C ARG A 112 -7.50 8.32 -1.78
N THR A 113 -6.98 9.54 -1.94
CA THR A 113 -5.53 9.75 -2.06
C THR A 113 -4.80 9.46 -0.75
N ALA A 114 -5.37 9.90 0.38
CA ALA A 114 -4.82 9.65 1.70
C ALA A 114 -4.82 8.14 2.06
N LEU A 115 -5.88 7.42 1.74
CA LEU A 115 -6.06 5.99 1.99
C LEU A 115 -5.05 5.16 1.20
N LYS A 116 -4.79 5.53 -0.06
CA LYS A 116 -3.73 4.95 -0.88
C LYS A 116 -2.35 5.10 -0.23
N SER A 117 -2.04 6.28 0.30
CA SER A 117 -0.76 6.53 0.99
C SER A 117 -0.66 5.78 2.32
N LEU A 118 -1.74 5.81 3.11
CA LEU A 118 -1.82 5.08 4.37
C LEU A 118 -1.66 3.57 4.16
N THR A 119 -2.29 3.01 3.12
CA THR A 119 -2.18 1.59 2.76
C THR A 119 -0.72 1.17 2.57
N ARG A 120 0.05 1.95 1.80
CA ARG A 120 1.48 1.68 1.64
C ARG A 120 2.25 1.76 2.94
N ALA A 121 1.94 2.74 3.79
CA ALA A 121 2.61 2.93 5.07
C ALA A 121 2.32 1.80 6.07
N VAL A 122 1.06 1.34 6.13
CA VAL A 122 0.60 0.21 6.95
C VAL A 122 1.27 -1.09 6.49
N TRP A 123 1.27 -1.39 5.19
CA TRP A 123 1.90 -2.60 4.66
C TRP A 123 3.44 -2.55 4.69
N GLY A 124 4.02 -1.35 4.75
CA GLY A 124 5.44 -1.17 5.03
C GLY A 124 5.86 -1.57 6.45
N GLN A 125 4.91 -1.81 7.37
CA GLN A 125 5.22 -2.33 8.72
C GLN A 125 5.37 -3.85 8.74
N GLY A 126 5.07 -4.54 7.64
CA GLY A 126 5.03 -5.99 7.56
C GLY A 126 3.70 -6.49 6.96
N GLY A 127 3.62 -7.79 6.73
CA GLY A 127 2.53 -8.41 5.97
C GLY A 127 3.05 -8.98 4.64
N PRO A 128 2.27 -8.91 3.54
CA PRO A 128 2.60 -9.63 2.33
C PRO A 128 3.78 -8.99 1.59
N GLY A 129 4.71 -9.83 1.14
CA GLY A 129 5.96 -9.41 0.50
C GLY A 129 5.80 -8.64 -0.83
N ASN A 130 4.62 -8.68 -1.45
CA ASN A 130 4.34 -8.06 -2.75
C ASN A 130 3.64 -6.69 -2.65
N ALA A 131 3.47 -6.14 -1.43
CA ALA A 131 2.67 -4.95 -1.18
C ALA A 131 3.00 -3.67 -2.00
N PRO A 132 4.26 -3.37 -2.36
CA PRO A 132 4.60 -2.13 -3.06
C PRO A 132 4.00 -1.98 -4.47
N ASP A 133 3.77 -3.09 -5.17
CA ASP A 133 3.42 -3.09 -6.61
C ASP A 133 1.95 -3.44 -6.89
N MET A 134 1.14 -3.64 -5.84
CA MET A 134 -0.26 -4.02 -6.01
C MET A 134 -1.10 -2.87 -6.60
N PRO A 135 -1.90 -3.13 -7.65
CA PRO A 135 -2.89 -2.17 -8.13
C PRO A 135 -3.95 -1.91 -7.06
N PHE A 136 -4.46 -0.68 -7.05
CA PHE A 136 -5.47 -0.23 -6.10
C PHE A 136 -6.84 -0.20 -6.74
N VAL A 137 -7.74 -1.04 -6.25
CA VAL A 137 -9.14 -1.13 -6.68
C VAL A 137 -10.04 -0.67 -5.54
N PHE A 138 -11.03 0.17 -5.83
CA PHE A 138 -12.04 0.51 -4.83
C PHE A 138 -13.19 -0.48 -4.88
N ALA A 139 -13.59 -1.00 -3.72
CA ALA A 139 -14.65 -1.99 -3.61
C ALA A 139 -15.39 -1.88 -2.27
N LYS A 140 -16.59 -2.43 -2.23
CA LYS A 140 -17.30 -2.72 -0.97
C LYS A 140 -16.52 -3.77 -0.19
N ILE A 141 -16.12 -3.44 1.04
CA ILE A 141 -15.43 -4.37 1.94
C ILE A 141 -16.26 -4.52 3.20
N THR A 142 -16.55 -5.76 3.60
CA THR A 142 -17.40 -6.07 4.76
C THR A 142 -16.66 -7.02 5.70
N PRO A 143 -15.88 -6.51 6.67
CA PRO A 143 -15.27 -7.32 7.70
C PRO A 143 -16.26 -7.63 8.81
N LYS A 144 -16.12 -8.82 9.40
CA LYS A 144 -16.81 -9.25 10.62
C LYS A 144 -15.77 -9.77 11.59
N VAL A 145 -15.76 -9.23 12.80
CA VAL A 145 -14.87 -9.66 13.88
C VAL A 145 -15.70 -9.79 15.14
N THR A 146 -15.88 -11.03 15.59
CA THR A 146 -16.57 -11.37 16.84
C THR A 146 -15.69 -12.32 17.65
N ALA A 147 -16.14 -12.67 18.86
CA ALA A 147 -15.44 -13.66 19.68
C ALA A 147 -15.42 -15.08 19.06
N SER A 148 -16.34 -15.37 18.13
CA SER A 148 -16.52 -16.72 17.55
C SER A 148 -16.21 -16.79 16.05
N GLU A 149 -16.08 -15.66 15.38
CA GLU A 149 -15.93 -15.61 13.93
C GLU A 149 -15.11 -14.39 13.49
N ILE A 150 -14.21 -14.62 12.55
CA ILE A 150 -13.62 -13.59 11.73
C ILE A 150 -13.97 -13.85 10.27
N ALA A 151 -14.34 -12.82 9.53
CA ALA A 151 -14.66 -12.94 8.12
C ALA A 151 -14.42 -11.62 7.38
N VAL A 152 -14.20 -11.71 6.08
CA VAL A 152 -14.26 -10.56 5.19
C VAL A 152 -14.90 -10.96 3.87
N THR A 153 -15.67 -10.05 3.29
CA THR A 153 -16.10 -10.11 1.89
C THR A 153 -15.62 -8.85 1.17
N ILE A 154 -15.02 -9.02 -0.01
CA ILE A 154 -14.45 -7.98 -0.86
C ILE A 154 -15.20 -8.02 -2.20
N GLY A 155 -16.18 -7.13 -2.37
CA GLY A 155 -16.96 -6.98 -3.60
C GLY A 155 -17.31 -8.31 -4.28
N ASN A 156 -16.99 -8.41 -5.57
CA ASN A 156 -17.14 -9.62 -6.38
C ASN A 156 -15.92 -10.56 -6.33
N VAL A 157 -14.87 -10.20 -5.59
CA VAL A 157 -13.64 -10.99 -5.47
C VAL A 157 -13.89 -12.20 -4.60
N GLY A 158 -14.65 -12.04 -3.51
CA GLY A 158 -14.89 -13.07 -2.51
C GLY A 158 -14.25 -12.72 -1.17
N GLY A 159 -13.78 -13.71 -0.42
CA GLY A 159 -13.13 -13.52 0.86
C GLY A 159 -13.04 -14.80 1.68
N PHE A 160 -13.17 -14.68 3.00
CA PHE A 160 -13.07 -15.83 3.90
C PHE A 160 -13.97 -15.70 5.12
N SER A 161 -14.20 -16.84 5.77
CA SER A 161 -14.71 -16.93 7.13
C SER A 161 -13.87 -17.95 7.91
N ALA A 162 -13.61 -17.68 9.18
CA ALA A 162 -12.82 -18.54 10.05
C ALA A 162 -13.30 -18.47 11.50
N LYS A 163 -13.02 -19.54 12.23
CA LYS A 163 -13.28 -19.62 13.67
C LYS A 163 -11.97 -19.59 14.45
N PRO A 164 -11.91 -18.96 15.63
CA PRO A 164 -10.77 -19.08 16.52
C PRO A 164 -10.49 -20.56 16.87
N ILE A 165 -9.22 -20.89 17.01
CA ILE A 165 -8.80 -22.21 17.52
C ILE A 165 -8.81 -22.11 19.04
N THR A 166 -9.66 -22.90 19.70
CA THR A 166 -9.71 -22.96 21.16
C THR A 166 -8.51 -23.73 21.71
N GLY A 167 -7.90 -23.20 22.77
CA GLY A 167 -6.82 -23.82 23.51
C GLY A 167 -7.29 -25.00 24.36
N ARG A 168 -6.32 -25.63 25.04
CA ARG A 168 -6.56 -26.83 25.86
C ARG A 168 -7.57 -26.62 26.99
N ASP A 169 -7.72 -25.39 27.47
CA ASP A 169 -8.67 -25.03 28.53
C ASP A 169 -10.14 -25.01 28.06
N GLY A 170 -10.39 -25.16 26.76
CA GLY A 170 -11.72 -25.13 26.16
C GLY A 170 -12.37 -23.74 26.14
N LYS A 171 -11.65 -22.67 26.52
CA LYS A 171 -12.21 -21.33 26.73
C LYS A 171 -11.42 -20.24 26.03
N THR A 172 -10.09 -20.27 26.13
CA THR A 172 -9.24 -19.22 25.57
C THR A 172 -8.75 -19.62 24.17
N PRO A 173 -8.62 -18.68 23.23
CA PRO A 173 -8.06 -18.97 21.91
C PRO A 173 -6.55 -19.23 22.00
N VAL A 174 -6.04 -20.05 21.08
CA VAL A 174 -4.60 -20.19 20.83
C VAL A 174 -4.06 -18.87 20.28
N VAL A 175 -2.95 -18.41 20.86
CA VAL A 175 -2.31 -17.14 20.53
C VAL A 175 -0.83 -17.39 20.23
N VAL A 176 -0.32 -16.69 19.21
CA VAL A 176 1.11 -16.51 18.97
C VAL A 176 1.45 -15.06 19.32
N GLU A 177 2.32 -14.89 20.33
CA GLU A 177 2.89 -13.59 20.67
C GLU A 177 4.09 -13.29 19.75
N ASN A 178 4.33 -12.02 19.44
CA ASN A 178 5.42 -11.54 18.58
C ASN A 178 5.43 -12.22 17.20
N ASN A 179 4.29 -12.18 16.51
CA ASN A 179 4.16 -12.76 15.17
C ASN A 179 5.21 -12.17 14.19
N THR A 180 5.93 -13.05 13.50
CA THR A 180 7.05 -12.68 12.61
C THR A 180 6.61 -12.27 11.20
N VAL A 181 5.37 -12.54 10.82
CA VAL A 181 4.85 -12.30 9.47
C VAL A 181 3.95 -11.07 9.44
N TRP A 182 2.98 -11.04 10.35
CA TRP A 182 2.02 -9.96 10.44
C TRP A 182 2.40 -9.05 11.59
N PRO A 183 2.41 -7.71 11.41
CA PRO A 183 2.83 -6.75 12.44
C PRO A 183 1.76 -6.55 13.53
N ILE A 184 1.33 -7.65 14.15
CA ILE A 184 0.41 -7.71 15.29
C ILE A 184 1.15 -8.37 16.45
N ALA A 185 1.25 -7.67 17.58
CA ALA A 185 1.99 -8.16 18.74
C ALA A 185 1.36 -9.45 19.31
N ARG A 186 0.03 -9.51 19.31
CA ARG A 186 -0.76 -10.65 19.80
C ARG A 186 -1.63 -11.20 18.67
N ALA A 187 -1.22 -12.33 18.09
CA ALA A 187 -1.90 -12.97 16.97
C ALA A 187 -2.77 -14.14 17.44
N PHE A 188 -4.08 -13.95 17.41
CA PHE A 188 -5.05 -15.01 17.64
C PHE A 188 -5.12 -15.94 16.44
N LYS A 189 -5.06 -17.25 16.69
CA LYS A 189 -5.04 -18.27 15.66
C LYS A 189 -6.46 -18.74 15.34
N GLY A 190 -6.73 -18.93 14.05
CA GLY A 190 -8.01 -19.41 13.55
C GLY A 190 -7.86 -20.48 12.48
N LYS A 191 -8.97 -21.13 12.17
CA LYS A 191 -9.11 -22.11 11.09
C LYS A 191 -10.26 -21.70 10.19
N THR A 192 -10.01 -21.65 8.88
CA THR A 192 -11.04 -21.24 7.91
C THR A 192 -12.18 -22.24 7.87
N VAL A 193 -13.41 -21.72 7.88
CA VAL A 193 -14.60 -22.44 7.47
C VAL A 193 -14.70 -22.38 5.94
N SER A 194 -14.36 -21.22 5.36
CA SER A 194 -14.26 -21.04 3.92
C SER A 194 -13.19 -20.00 3.59
N LEU A 195 -12.48 -20.20 2.50
CA LEU A 195 -11.63 -19.21 1.82
C LEU A 195 -11.89 -19.36 0.33
N SER A 196 -12.57 -18.39 -0.28
CA SER A 196 -12.77 -18.37 -1.71
C SER A 196 -12.63 -16.96 -2.26
N ALA A 197 -11.66 -16.78 -3.15
CA ALA A 197 -11.40 -15.49 -3.77
C ALA A 197 -10.93 -15.68 -5.21
N ARG A 198 -11.36 -14.81 -6.11
CA ARG A 198 -10.97 -14.85 -7.52
C ARG A 198 -10.74 -13.44 -8.07
N SER A 199 -9.59 -13.24 -8.69
CA SER A 199 -9.30 -12.07 -9.51
C SER A 199 -8.28 -12.43 -10.59
N LYS A 200 -8.05 -11.51 -11.54
CA LYS A 200 -7.01 -11.72 -12.56
C LYS A 200 -5.61 -11.82 -11.92
N ALA A 201 -5.36 -11.09 -10.84
CA ALA A 201 -4.05 -11.03 -10.18
C ALA A 201 -3.75 -12.30 -9.35
N ILE A 202 -4.78 -12.86 -8.69
CA ILE A 202 -4.61 -13.95 -7.72
C ILE A 202 -5.03 -15.33 -8.25
N GLY A 203 -5.62 -15.40 -9.45
CA GLY A 203 -6.22 -16.62 -9.97
C GLY A 203 -7.53 -16.96 -9.24
N ASN A 204 -7.77 -18.25 -9.00
CA ASN A 204 -8.97 -18.74 -8.33
C ASN A 204 -8.59 -19.58 -7.11
N ILE A 205 -8.99 -19.13 -5.92
CA ILE A 205 -8.74 -19.79 -4.65
C ILE A 205 -10.08 -20.34 -4.15
N LYS A 206 -10.11 -21.61 -3.75
CA LYS A 206 -11.24 -22.22 -3.06
C LYS A 206 -10.75 -23.33 -2.15
N THR A 207 -10.80 -23.09 -0.84
CA THR A 207 -10.37 -24.03 0.19
C THR A 207 -11.09 -23.80 1.52
N SER A 208 -10.84 -24.66 2.49
CA SER A 208 -11.36 -24.61 3.86
C SER A 208 -10.44 -25.40 4.78
N GLY A 209 -10.51 -25.17 6.09
CA GLY A 209 -9.69 -25.89 7.07
C GLY A 209 -8.22 -25.42 7.11
N THR A 210 -7.93 -24.27 6.51
CA THR A 210 -6.60 -23.66 6.43
C THR A 210 -6.41 -22.57 7.48
N ASN A 211 -5.21 -22.00 7.55
CA ASN A 211 -4.85 -20.99 8.53
C ASN A 211 -5.66 -19.69 8.44
N ALA A 212 -5.98 -19.14 9.61
CA ALA A 212 -6.37 -17.75 9.78
C ALA A 212 -5.63 -17.11 10.96
N ASN A 213 -5.45 -15.79 10.87
CA ASN A 213 -4.85 -14.93 11.89
C ASN A 213 -5.73 -13.71 12.12
N TYR A 214 -5.74 -13.22 13.35
CA TYR A 214 -6.27 -11.89 13.62
C TYR A 214 -5.63 -11.27 14.85
N GLY A 215 -5.65 -9.95 14.92
CA GLY A 215 -5.10 -9.24 16.05
C GLY A 215 -5.20 -7.73 15.89
N ALA A 216 -5.02 -7.04 17.00
CA ALA A 216 -4.96 -5.59 17.00
C ALA A 216 -3.60 -5.11 16.47
N PHE A 217 -3.62 -4.02 15.70
CA PHE A 217 -2.41 -3.33 15.25
C PHE A 217 -2.45 -1.86 15.67
N SER A 218 -1.28 -1.24 15.80
CA SER A 218 -1.13 0.19 16.06
C SER A 218 0.20 0.68 15.52
N PHE A 219 0.13 1.56 14.53
CA PHE A 219 1.28 2.10 13.81
C PHE A 219 1.20 3.62 13.74
N ALA A 220 2.36 4.26 13.70
CA ALA A 220 2.49 5.68 13.43
C ALA A 220 3.82 5.96 12.73
N GLY A 221 3.88 7.06 11.98
CA GLY A 221 5.10 7.46 11.32
C GLY A 221 4.96 8.78 10.60
N ASN A 222 6.01 9.11 9.86
CA ASN A 222 6.07 10.29 8.98
C ASN A 222 6.24 9.77 7.56
N GLY A 223 5.24 9.97 6.70
CA GLY A 223 5.23 9.54 5.31
C GLY A 223 5.87 10.57 4.40
N ALA A 224 6.33 10.14 3.22
CA ALA A 224 6.77 11.07 2.18
C ALA A 224 5.64 12.05 1.79
N PRO A 225 5.98 13.28 1.37
CA PRO A 225 5.01 14.23 0.83
C PRO A 225 4.11 13.62 -0.23
N VAL A 226 2.83 13.99 -0.22
CA VAL A 226 1.89 13.67 -1.31
C VAL A 226 2.19 14.58 -2.52
N ALA A 227 3.39 14.50 -3.07
CA ALA A 227 3.74 15.14 -4.34
C ALA A 227 3.38 14.20 -5.49
N LYS A 228 2.77 14.74 -6.55
CA LYS A 228 2.31 14.01 -7.76
C LYS A 228 3.32 12.93 -8.17
N ILE A 229 2.92 11.66 -8.05
CA ILE A 229 3.70 10.51 -8.53
C ILE A 229 3.75 10.62 -10.06
N LYS A 230 4.78 11.26 -10.60
CA LYS A 230 5.23 11.02 -11.98
C LYS A 230 6.27 9.91 -11.91
N ALA A 231 5.94 8.77 -12.49
CA ALA A 231 6.89 7.69 -12.69
C ALA A 231 8.10 8.21 -13.49
N LYS A 232 9.30 8.10 -12.91
CA LYS A 232 10.53 8.02 -13.68
C LYS A 232 11.06 6.62 -13.53
N ALA A 233 10.71 5.76 -14.49
CA ALA A 233 11.52 4.60 -14.78
C ALA A 233 12.87 5.12 -15.29
N LYS A 234 13.94 4.90 -14.53
CA LYS A 234 15.29 5.00 -15.05
C LYS A 234 15.81 3.58 -15.14
N ALA A 235 15.85 3.06 -16.37
CA ALA A 235 16.58 1.86 -16.68
C ALA A 235 18.06 2.10 -16.33
N ALA A 236 18.58 1.33 -15.38
CA ALA A 236 20.00 1.15 -15.21
C ALA A 236 20.30 -0.26 -15.72
N GLY A 237 20.72 -0.35 -16.98
CA GLY A 237 21.40 -1.52 -17.49
C GLY A 237 22.73 -1.65 -16.76
N GLY A 238 22.87 -2.70 -15.97
CA GLY A 238 24.13 -3.15 -15.39
C GLY A 238 24.35 -4.59 -15.79
N ASN A 239 25.27 -4.81 -16.72
CA ASN A 239 25.76 -6.14 -17.09
C ASN A 239 26.49 -6.76 -15.89
N CYS A 240 25.90 -7.79 -15.30
CA CYS A 240 26.62 -8.73 -14.45
C CYS A 240 26.31 -10.15 -14.96
N CYS A 241 27.18 -10.66 -15.84
CA CYS A 241 27.50 -12.08 -16.07
C CYS A 241 28.21 -12.25 -17.43
N THR A 242 29.52 -12.04 -17.46
CA THR A 242 30.38 -12.64 -18.50
C THR A 242 30.90 -13.97 -17.96
N PRO A 243 30.69 -15.12 -18.63
CA PRO A 243 31.30 -16.38 -18.25
C PRO A 243 32.78 -16.38 -18.66
N GLN A 244 33.69 -16.55 -17.69
CA GLN A 244 35.09 -16.88 -17.97
C GLN A 244 35.14 -18.25 -18.64
N LYS A 245 35.72 -18.30 -19.85
CA LYS A 245 36.03 -19.54 -20.55
C LYS A 245 37.20 -20.24 -19.86
N ALA A 246 37.03 -21.53 -19.58
CA ALA A 246 38.10 -22.42 -19.18
C ALA A 246 39.12 -22.59 -20.33
N LYS A 247 40.40 -22.39 -20.03
CA LYS A 247 41.58 -23.09 -20.55
C LYS A 247 42.72 -22.93 -19.56
#